data_AF-A0A1H2ZC24-F1
#
_entry.id   AF-A0A1H2ZC24-F1
#
_cell.length_a   1.000
_cell.length_b   1.000
_cell.length_c   1.000
_cell.angle_alpha   90.00
_cell.angle_beta   90.00
_cell.angle_gamma   90.00
#
_symmetry.space_group_name_H-M   'P 1'
#
loop_
_entity.id
_entity.type
_entity.pdbx_description
1 polymer ?
#
loop_
_entity_poly.entity_id
_entity_poly.type
_entity_poly.pdbx_seq_one_letter_code
_entity_poly.pdbx_strand_id
1 'polypeptide(L)'
;MRVTLIAMALIIIALGFDKGWWVIPDHWAPWTPLAVDDPLTPVTRWKLSQLEGDREGCRQVLAGVTDKTPSYTVLEDHTPVDECPLRNVVRLRSTGVDFNEAFVASCPMALAWMIYERQRLQPAAETILGSRVTAVEHYGSFACRNVYGRDQGRRSEHATAEALDVAAFRLADGRRIDLAGDWDDENEEGQFLRAAERGACDVFGTVLGPDDNAAHADHFHFGMRGASFGC
;
A
#
# COMPACT_ATOMS: atom_id res chain seq x y z
N MET A 1 -9.47 46.90 4.01
CA MET A 1 -8.39 46.81 3.01
C MET A 1 -7.78 45.41 2.92
N ARG A 2 -7.32 44.80 4.04
CA ARG A 2 -6.80 43.41 4.01
C ARG A 2 -7.85 42.36 3.60
N VAL A 3 -9.06 42.43 4.15
CA VAL A 3 -10.16 41.49 3.81
C VAL A 3 -10.55 41.59 2.33
N THR A 4 -10.57 42.81 1.79
CA THR A 4 -10.91 43.08 0.39
C THR A 4 -9.86 42.55 -0.59
N LEU A 5 -8.57 42.67 -0.25
CA LEU A 5 -7.48 42.11 -1.04
C LEU A 5 -7.48 40.57 -1.04
N ILE A 6 -7.77 39.95 0.11
CA ILE A 6 -7.90 38.48 0.21
C ILE A 6 -9.09 38.00 -0.64
N ALA A 7 -10.24 38.68 -0.56
CA ALA A 7 -11.41 38.33 -1.37
C ALA A 7 -11.13 38.46 -2.87
N MET A 8 -10.46 39.53 -3.32
CA MET A 8 -10.06 39.68 -4.72
C MET A 8 -9.08 38.60 -5.16
N ALA A 9 -8.10 38.23 -4.33
CA ALA A 9 -7.16 37.15 -4.64
C ALA A 9 -7.89 35.81 -4.80
N LEU A 10 -8.82 35.47 -3.91
CA LEU A 10 -9.63 34.25 -4.00
C LEU A 10 -10.51 34.23 -5.27
N ILE A 11 -11.08 35.38 -5.65
CA ILE A 11 -11.88 35.50 -6.88
C ILE A 11 -11.00 35.33 -8.12
N ILE A 12 -9.83 35.96 -8.18
CA ILE A 12 -8.87 35.78 -9.27
C ILE A 12 -8.44 34.31 -9.35
N ILE A 13 -8.23 33.66 -8.21
CA ILE A 13 -7.87 32.25 -8.16
C ILE A 13 -8.98 31.36 -8.72
N ALA A 14 -10.21 31.58 -8.26
CA ALA A 14 -11.39 30.87 -8.75
C ALA A 14 -11.60 31.08 -10.26
N LEU A 15 -11.43 32.31 -10.75
CA LEU A 15 -11.50 32.62 -12.18
C LEU A 15 -10.35 31.98 -12.98
N GLY A 16 -9.15 31.87 -12.40
CA GLY A 16 -8.02 31.17 -13.00
C GLY A 16 -8.29 29.69 -13.21
N PHE A 17 -8.93 29.03 -12.25
CA PHE A 17 -9.40 27.65 -12.39
C PHE A 17 -10.60 27.52 -13.35
N ASP A 18 -11.61 28.40 -13.26
CA ASP A 18 -12.78 28.42 -14.17
C ASP A 18 -12.38 28.61 -15.63
N LYS A 19 -11.39 29.46 -15.90
CA LYS A 19 -10.86 29.71 -17.25
C LYS A 19 -9.81 28.71 -17.71
N GLY A 20 -9.47 27.72 -16.89
CA GLY A 20 -8.47 26.70 -17.21
C GLY A 20 -7.04 27.26 -17.35
N TRP A 21 -6.76 28.45 -16.80
CA TRP A 21 -5.40 28.99 -16.76
C TRP A 21 -4.51 28.17 -15.84
N TRP A 22 -5.10 27.52 -14.83
CA TRP A 22 -4.44 26.58 -13.94
C TRP A 22 -5.16 25.25 -13.95
N VAL A 23 -4.41 24.18 -14.22
CA VAL A 23 -4.89 22.79 -14.17
C VAL A 23 -4.22 22.13 -12.98
N ILE A 24 -5.01 21.60 -12.05
CA ILE A 24 -4.51 20.77 -10.96
C ILE A 24 -4.32 19.38 -11.55
N PRO A 25 -3.09 18.82 -11.56
CA PRO A 25 -2.88 17.45 -12.02
C PRO A 25 -3.74 16.47 -11.24
N ASP A 26 -4.24 15.42 -11.88
CA ASP A 26 -5.19 14.48 -11.25
C ASP A 26 -4.66 13.86 -9.95
N HIS A 27 -3.36 13.57 -9.87
CA HIS A 27 -2.70 13.05 -8.67
C HIS A 27 -2.70 14.01 -7.46
N TRP A 28 -2.96 15.31 -7.68
CA TRP A 28 -3.15 16.32 -6.63
C TRP A 28 -4.62 16.65 -6.35
N ALA A 29 -5.54 16.30 -7.24
CA ALA A 29 -6.96 16.61 -7.13
C ALA A 29 -7.70 15.56 -6.28
N PRO A 30 -8.26 15.90 -5.10
CA PRO A 30 -8.98 14.93 -4.26
C PRO A 30 -10.26 14.36 -4.88
N TRP A 31 -10.88 15.07 -5.82
CA TRP A 31 -12.13 14.63 -6.45
C TRP A 31 -11.93 13.72 -7.67
N THR A 32 -10.71 13.56 -8.16
CA THR A 32 -10.44 12.63 -9.26
C THR A 32 -10.19 11.23 -8.70
N PRO A 33 -10.62 10.17 -9.42
CA PRO A 33 -10.34 8.80 -9.04
C PRO A 33 -8.84 8.56 -8.81
N LEU A 34 -8.52 7.58 -7.96
CA LEU A 34 -7.15 7.10 -7.80
C LEU A 34 -6.71 6.37 -9.08
N ALA A 35 -5.50 6.63 -9.56
CA ALA A 35 -4.81 5.78 -10.52
C ALA A 35 -3.57 5.18 -9.85
N VAL A 36 -3.28 3.90 -10.13
CA VAL A 36 -2.16 3.17 -9.51
C VAL A 36 -0.80 3.74 -9.95
N ASP A 37 -0.74 4.29 -11.16
CA ASP A 37 0.48 4.82 -11.78
C ASP A 37 0.67 6.34 -11.57
N ASP A 38 -0.29 7.00 -10.89
CA ASP A 38 -0.17 8.41 -10.54
C ASP A 38 0.99 8.61 -9.55
N PRO A 39 1.85 9.63 -9.74
CA PRO A 39 2.91 9.95 -8.79
C PRO A 39 2.39 10.09 -7.36
N LEU A 40 3.10 9.52 -6.40
CA LEU A 40 2.78 9.66 -4.98
C LEU A 40 2.71 11.13 -4.56
N THR A 41 1.59 11.51 -3.94
CA THR A 41 1.37 12.81 -3.31
C THR A 41 0.84 12.62 -1.88
N PRO A 42 0.83 13.67 -1.05
CA PRO A 42 0.11 13.62 0.23
C PRO A 42 -1.38 13.26 0.09
N VAL A 43 -1.97 13.45 -1.09
CA VAL A 43 -3.38 13.13 -1.39
C VAL A 43 -3.56 11.64 -1.69
N THR A 44 -2.52 10.89 -2.09
CA THR A 44 -2.63 9.47 -2.43
C THR A 44 -3.21 8.62 -1.30
N ARG A 45 -2.70 8.76 -0.07
CA ARG A 45 -3.23 8.01 1.09
C ARG A 45 -4.66 8.40 1.43
N TRP A 46 -4.98 9.67 1.29
CA TRP A 46 -6.35 10.14 1.48
C TRP A 46 -7.28 9.52 0.42
N LYS A 47 -6.88 9.46 -0.85
CA LYS A 47 -7.64 8.78 -1.91
C LYS A 47 -7.84 7.30 -1.60
N LEU A 48 -6.78 6.60 -1.15
CA LEU A 48 -6.87 5.20 -0.72
C LEU A 48 -7.86 5.01 0.44
N SER A 49 -7.87 5.91 1.43
CA SER A 49 -8.79 5.79 2.57
C SER A 49 -10.26 6.04 2.19
N GLN A 50 -10.53 6.88 1.18
CA GLN A 50 -11.89 7.05 0.68
C GLN A 50 -12.46 5.76 0.06
N LEU A 51 -11.60 4.90 -0.49
CA LEU A 51 -11.99 3.63 -1.12
C LEU A 51 -12.44 2.54 -0.12
N GLU A 52 -12.20 2.72 1.19
CA GLU A 52 -12.73 1.83 2.22
C GLU A 52 -14.27 1.82 2.20
N GLY A 53 -14.87 3.00 2.05
CA GLY A 53 -16.32 3.19 1.96
C GLY A 53 -16.91 3.09 0.55
N ASP A 54 -16.06 3.10 -0.48
CA ASP A 54 -16.46 3.10 -1.89
C ASP A 54 -16.02 1.81 -2.62
N ARG A 55 -16.81 0.74 -2.43
CA ARG A 55 -16.58 -0.56 -3.07
C ARG A 55 -16.50 -0.46 -4.59
N GLU A 56 -17.44 0.26 -5.19
CA GLU A 56 -17.56 0.30 -6.64
C GLU A 56 -16.41 1.10 -7.24
N GLY A 57 -16.08 2.26 -6.66
CA GLY A 57 -14.90 3.03 -7.07
C GLY A 57 -13.61 2.21 -6.92
N CYS A 58 -13.45 1.47 -5.82
CA CYS A 58 -12.25 0.65 -5.62
C CYS A 58 -12.12 -0.46 -6.68
N ARG A 59 -13.22 -1.14 -7.00
CA ARG A 59 -13.26 -2.17 -8.06
C ARG A 59 -13.00 -1.58 -9.44
N GLN A 60 -13.48 -0.37 -9.72
CA GLN A 60 -13.19 0.33 -10.96
C GLN A 60 -11.70 0.63 -11.11
N VAL A 61 -11.03 1.09 -10.04
CA VAL A 61 -9.58 1.30 -10.07
C VAL A 61 -8.85 -0.03 -10.32
N LEU A 62 -9.21 -1.11 -9.61
CA LEU A 62 -8.63 -2.44 -9.82
C LEU A 62 -8.80 -2.95 -11.26
N ALA A 63 -10.01 -2.80 -11.81
CA ALA A 63 -10.32 -3.22 -13.18
C ALA A 63 -9.62 -2.36 -14.24
N GLY A 64 -9.31 -1.11 -13.91
CA GLY A 64 -8.57 -0.18 -14.77
C GLY A 64 -7.07 -0.46 -14.89
N VAL A 65 -6.51 -1.36 -14.08
CA VAL A 65 -5.09 -1.72 -14.15
C VAL A 65 -4.82 -2.67 -15.32
N THR A 66 -4.47 -2.11 -16.47
CA THR A 66 -4.26 -2.90 -17.71
C THR A 66 -2.81 -3.35 -17.91
N ASP A 67 -1.83 -2.56 -17.47
CA ASP A 67 -0.43 -2.94 -17.55
C ASP A 67 -0.03 -3.78 -16.34
N LYS A 68 0.64 -4.93 -16.56
CA LYS A 68 0.94 -5.93 -15.51
C LYS A 68 -0.33 -6.28 -14.71
N THR A 69 -1.36 -6.71 -15.45
CA THR A 69 -2.71 -6.95 -14.92
C THR A 69 -2.66 -7.88 -13.70
N PRO A 70 -3.23 -7.46 -12.56
CA PRO A 70 -3.28 -8.30 -11.38
C PRO A 70 -4.21 -9.50 -11.60
N SER A 71 -3.82 -10.67 -11.09
CA SER A 71 -4.68 -11.84 -10.99
C SER A 71 -5.40 -11.81 -9.64
N TYR A 72 -6.71 -11.60 -9.67
CA TYR A 72 -7.52 -11.58 -8.45
C TYR A 72 -8.94 -12.11 -8.68
N THR A 73 -9.63 -12.41 -7.58
CA THR A 73 -11.05 -12.72 -7.58
C THR A 73 -11.75 -11.85 -6.55
N VAL A 74 -12.82 -11.18 -6.97
CA VAL A 74 -13.68 -10.43 -6.06
C VAL A 74 -14.42 -11.41 -5.15
N LEU A 75 -14.43 -11.14 -3.85
CA LEU A 75 -15.18 -11.93 -2.89
C LEU A 75 -16.40 -11.16 -2.41
N GLU A 76 -17.47 -11.89 -2.11
CA GLU A 76 -18.64 -11.32 -1.43
C GLU A 76 -18.30 -11.00 0.02
N ASP A 77 -19.00 -10.01 0.57
CA ASP A 77 -18.88 -9.67 1.98
C ASP A 77 -19.33 -10.85 2.84
N HIS A 78 -18.51 -11.22 3.81
CA HIS A 78 -18.82 -12.30 4.74
C HIS A 78 -18.06 -12.11 6.05
N THR A 79 -18.45 -12.85 7.09
CA THR A 79 -17.79 -12.84 8.39
C THR A 79 -17.35 -14.27 8.68
N PRO A 80 -16.13 -14.67 8.26
CA PRO A 80 -15.68 -16.06 8.39
C PRO A 80 -15.44 -16.47 9.84
N VAL A 81 -15.11 -15.51 10.69
CA VAL A 81 -14.96 -15.66 12.14
C VAL A 81 -15.70 -14.51 12.80
N ASP A 82 -16.43 -14.78 13.89
CA ASP A 82 -17.14 -13.76 14.64
C ASP A 82 -16.22 -12.57 14.95
N GLU A 83 -16.77 -11.36 14.81
CA GLU A 83 -16.07 -10.07 15.01
C GLU A 83 -14.96 -9.72 14.01
N CYS A 84 -14.77 -10.51 12.95
CA CYS A 84 -13.80 -10.26 11.88
C CYS A 84 -14.49 -10.20 10.50
N PRO A 85 -15.26 -9.13 10.22
CA PRO A 85 -15.94 -8.98 8.95
C PRO A 85 -14.94 -8.70 7.84
N LEU A 86 -15.14 -9.39 6.71
CA LEU A 86 -14.44 -9.13 5.46
C LEU A 86 -15.38 -8.41 4.51
N ARG A 87 -15.05 -7.16 4.20
CA ARG A 87 -15.85 -6.27 3.35
C ARG A 87 -14.99 -5.66 2.27
N ASN A 88 -15.55 -5.53 1.07
CA ASN A 88 -14.81 -4.96 -0.07
C ASN A 88 -13.44 -5.64 -0.28
N VAL A 89 -13.42 -6.97 -0.20
CA VAL A 89 -12.19 -7.77 -0.27
C VAL A 89 -12.02 -8.46 -1.62
N VAL A 90 -10.77 -8.73 -1.96
CA VAL A 90 -10.36 -9.54 -3.11
C VAL A 90 -9.44 -10.66 -2.64
N ARG A 91 -9.46 -11.79 -3.33
CA ARG A 91 -8.40 -12.79 -3.26
C ARG A 91 -7.37 -12.46 -4.33
N LEU A 92 -6.20 -11.95 -3.92
CA LEU A 92 -5.10 -11.57 -4.80
C LEU A 92 -4.14 -12.75 -4.97
N ARG A 93 -3.74 -13.05 -6.21
CA ARG A 93 -2.83 -14.13 -6.56
C ARG A 93 -1.51 -13.63 -7.14
N SER A 94 -1.56 -12.57 -7.94
CA SER A 94 -0.38 -11.91 -8.49
C SER A 94 -0.69 -10.47 -8.88
N THR A 95 0.36 -9.68 -8.98
CA THR A 95 0.37 -8.31 -9.51
C THR A 95 1.46 -8.23 -10.58
N GLY A 96 2.35 -7.23 -10.57
CA GLY A 96 3.58 -7.29 -11.36
C GLY A 96 4.62 -8.27 -10.78
N VAL A 97 4.32 -8.89 -9.64
CA VAL A 97 5.05 -9.99 -8.98
C VAL A 97 4.10 -11.16 -8.68
N ASP A 98 4.65 -12.36 -8.59
CA ASP A 98 3.94 -13.52 -8.07
C ASP A 98 3.98 -13.57 -6.53
N PHE A 99 2.92 -14.09 -5.91
CA PHE A 99 2.93 -14.41 -4.48
C PHE A 99 3.05 -15.91 -4.24
N ASN A 100 3.68 -16.29 -3.13
CA ASN A 100 3.82 -17.69 -2.73
C ASN A 100 2.48 -18.39 -2.49
N GLU A 101 1.46 -17.64 -2.07
CA GLU A 101 0.08 -18.12 -1.95
C GLU A 101 -0.91 -17.00 -2.32
N ALA A 102 -2.12 -17.35 -2.77
CA ALA A 102 -3.16 -16.35 -2.94
C ALA A 102 -3.75 -15.96 -1.58
N PHE A 103 -3.87 -14.66 -1.30
CA PHE A 103 -4.35 -14.15 -0.01
C PHE A 103 -5.55 -13.24 -0.16
N VAL A 104 -6.35 -13.12 0.91
CA VAL A 104 -7.47 -12.18 0.96
C VAL A 104 -6.96 -10.85 1.48
N ALA A 105 -7.23 -9.77 0.75
CA ALA A 105 -6.92 -8.40 1.11
C ALA A 105 -8.15 -7.51 0.90
N SER A 106 -8.27 -6.42 1.67
CA SER A 106 -9.19 -5.35 1.32
C SER A 106 -8.79 -4.75 -0.03
N CYS A 107 -9.77 -4.28 -0.80
CA CYS A 107 -9.51 -3.67 -2.09
C CYS A 107 -8.54 -2.47 -2.00
N PRO A 108 -8.67 -1.56 -1.02
CA PRO A 108 -7.67 -0.51 -0.80
C PRO A 108 -6.27 -1.05 -0.49
N MET A 109 -6.15 -2.13 0.30
CA MET A 109 -4.86 -2.76 0.59
C MET A 109 -4.21 -3.34 -0.69
N ALA A 110 -4.98 -3.97 -1.56
CA ALA A 110 -4.49 -4.48 -2.84
C ALA A 110 -4.01 -3.34 -3.76
N LEU A 111 -4.73 -2.21 -3.80
CA LEU A 111 -4.31 -1.01 -4.55
C LEU A 111 -3.06 -0.37 -3.96
N ALA A 112 -2.98 -0.25 -2.63
CA ALA A 112 -1.80 0.24 -1.94
C ALA A 112 -0.57 -0.62 -2.25
N TRP A 113 -0.71 -1.94 -2.24
CA TRP A 113 0.35 -2.85 -2.66
C TRP A 113 0.84 -2.55 -4.08
N MET A 114 -0.07 -2.42 -5.06
CA MET A 114 0.34 -2.18 -6.45
C MET A 114 1.03 -0.82 -6.63
N ILE A 115 0.59 0.21 -5.91
CA ILE A 115 1.26 1.52 -5.89
C ILE A 115 2.67 1.38 -5.32
N TYR A 116 2.81 0.75 -4.16
CA TYR A 116 4.09 0.48 -3.51
C TYR A 116 5.02 -0.33 -4.41
N GLU A 117 4.53 -1.42 -4.99
CA GLU A 117 5.28 -2.30 -5.86
C GLU A 117 5.90 -1.52 -7.02
N ARG A 118 5.10 -0.70 -7.69
CA ARG A 118 5.50 0.02 -8.91
C ARG A 118 6.38 1.22 -8.64
N GLN A 119 6.09 1.98 -7.59
CA GLN A 119 6.71 3.29 -7.37
C GLN A 119 7.84 3.27 -6.35
N ARG A 120 7.99 2.17 -5.59
CA ARG A 120 8.98 2.05 -4.52
C ARG A 120 9.77 0.75 -4.58
N LEU A 121 9.12 -0.40 -4.52
CA LEU A 121 9.80 -1.69 -4.47
C LEU A 121 10.63 -1.97 -5.73
N GLN A 122 10.01 -1.90 -6.91
CA GLN A 122 10.70 -2.18 -8.17
C GLN A 122 11.83 -1.19 -8.47
N PRO A 123 11.65 0.14 -8.31
CA PRO A 123 12.75 1.09 -8.45
C PRO A 123 13.91 0.85 -7.48
N ALA A 124 13.63 0.51 -6.22
CA ALA A 124 14.67 0.17 -5.25
C ALA A 124 15.45 -1.07 -5.67
N ALA A 125 14.76 -2.13 -6.09
CA ALA A 125 15.40 -3.37 -6.56
C ALA A 125 16.28 -3.12 -7.79
N GLU A 126 15.77 -2.40 -8.80
CA GLU A 126 16.53 -2.08 -10.01
C GLU A 126 17.74 -1.19 -9.73
N THR A 127 17.61 -0.22 -8.83
CA THR A 127 18.68 0.75 -8.53
C THR A 127 19.78 0.14 -7.65
N ILE A 128 19.41 -0.64 -6.63
CA ILE A 128 20.33 -1.16 -5.62
C ILE A 128 20.90 -2.51 -6.04
N LEU A 129 20.06 -3.39 -6.56
CA LEU A 129 20.42 -4.78 -6.86
C LEU A 129 20.68 -5.01 -8.35
N GLY A 130 20.34 -4.04 -9.22
CA GLY A 130 20.41 -4.22 -10.67
C GLY A 130 19.43 -5.26 -11.22
N SER A 131 18.42 -5.65 -10.44
CA SER A 131 17.53 -6.77 -10.75
C SER A 131 16.11 -6.50 -10.26
N ARG A 132 15.11 -6.97 -11.00
CA ARG A 132 13.71 -6.77 -10.66
C ARG A 132 13.22 -7.81 -9.67
N VAL A 133 12.29 -7.43 -8.79
CA VAL A 133 11.52 -8.39 -8.00
C VAL A 133 10.53 -9.10 -8.94
N THR A 134 10.51 -10.43 -8.87
CA THR A 134 9.59 -11.30 -9.62
C THR A 134 8.61 -12.03 -8.72
N ALA A 135 8.96 -12.26 -7.46
CA ALA A 135 8.04 -12.87 -6.50
C ALA A 135 8.21 -12.30 -5.09
N VAL A 136 7.14 -12.39 -4.30
CA VAL A 136 7.10 -12.01 -2.89
C VAL A 136 6.62 -13.19 -2.05
N GLU A 137 7.36 -13.49 -0.99
CA GLU A 137 6.95 -14.45 0.04
C GLU A 137 6.34 -13.69 1.21
N HIS A 138 5.14 -14.11 1.62
CA HIS A 138 4.40 -13.49 2.71
C HIS A 138 3.88 -14.55 3.69
N TYR A 139 3.57 -14.11 4.91
CA TYR A 139 2.90 -14.92 5.95
C TYR A 139 1.38 -14.79 5.94
N GLY A 140 0.85 -13.85 5.15
CA GLY A 140 -0.58 -13.71 4.89
C GLY A 140 -1.11 -12.33 5.19
N SER A 141 -2.40 -12.16 4.96
CA SER A 141 -3.10 -10.88 5.12
C SER A 141 -4.28 -10.97 6.08
N PHE A 142 -5.17 -11.97 5.92
CA PHE A 142 -6.26 -12.16 6.87
C PHE A 142 -5.88 -13.10 8.02
N ALA A 143 -6.01 -12.60 9.25
CA ALA A 143 -5.93 -13.39 10.48
C ALA A 143 -6.79 -12.75 11.58
N CYS A 144 -7.84 -13.44 12.01
CA CYS A 144 -8.75 -12.93 13.04
C CYS A 144 -8.11 -13.00 14.44
N ARG A 145 -7.40 -11.93 14.82
CA ARG A 145 -6.71 -11.80 16.12
C ARG A 145 -6.64 -10.35 16.59
N ASN A 146 -6.37 -10.15 17.88
CA ASN A 146 -6.01 -8.84 18.41
C ASN A 146 -4.55 -8.51 18.11
N VAL A 147 -4.18 -7.24 18.27
CA VAL A 147 -2.78 -6.79 18.15
C VAL A 147 -1.89 -7.57 19.12
N TYR A 148 -0.73 -8.02 18.65
CA TYR A 148 0.20 -8.91 19.37
C TYR A 148 -0.42 -10.25 19.84
N GLY A 149 -1.55 -10.67 19.27
CA GLY A 149 -2.20 -11.94 19.65
C GLY A 149 -2.78 -11.96 21.06
N ARG A 150 -3.02 -10.78 21.67
CA ARG A 150 -3.56 -10.68 23.03
C ARG A 150 -5.00 -11.20 23.11
N ASP A 151 -5.40 -11.72 24.27
CA ASP A 151 -6.78 -12.20 24.49
C ASP A 151 -7.83 -11.07 24.43
N GLN A 152 -7.42 -9.85 24.80
CA GLN A 152 -8.30 -8.66 24.82
C GLN A 152 -7.59 -7.46 24.20
N GLY A 153 -8.38 -6.51 23.68
CA GLY A 153 -7.90 -5.22 23.19
C GLY A 153 -8.29 -4.92 21.75
N ARG A 154 -7.55 -4.00 21.12
CA ARG A 154 -7.80 -3.57 19.74
C ARG A 154 -7.57 -4.72 18.75
N ARG A 155 -8.47 -4.88 17.79
CA ARG A 155 -8.33 -5.82 16.67
C ARG A 155 -7.15 -5.43 15.79
N SER A 156 -6.40 -6.43 15.32
CA SER A 156 -5.34 -6.23 14.34
C SER A 156 -5.90 -5.78 12.99
N GLU A 157 -5.08 -5.15 12.16
CA GLU A 157 -5.44 -4.85 10.76
C GLU A 157 -5.60 -6.12 9.92
N HIS A 158 -4.92 -7.22 10.31
CA HIS A 158 -5.18 -8.54 9.74
C HIS A 158 -6.61 -9.04 9.96
N ALA A 159 -7.30 -8.58 11.01
CA ALA A 159 -8.66 -9.03 11.31
C ALA A 159 -9.68 -8.55 10.25
N THR A 160 -9.31 -7.55 9.45
CA THR A 160 -10.12 -6.98 8.35
C THR A 160 -9.43 -7.11 6.99
N ALA A 161 -8.36 -7.91 6.90
CA ALA A 161 -7.55 -8.07 5.69
C ALA A 161 -6.93 -6.75 5.18
N GLU A 162 -6.61 -5.83 6.12
CA GLU A 162 -6.04 -4.51 5.84
C GLU A 162 -4.54 -4.44 6.15
N ALA A 163 -3.91 -5.61 6.29
CA ALA A 163 -2.46 -5.72 6.44
C ALA A 163 -1.89 -6.90 5.65
N LEU A 164 -0.60 -6.87 5.35
CA LEU A 164 0.16 -7.96 4.73
C LEU A 164 1.51 -8.09 5.41
N ASP A 165 1.86 -9.32 5.80
CA ASP A 165 3.16 -9.63 6.41
C ASP A 165 4.12 -10.18 5.35
N VAL A 166 5.14 -9.42 4.93
CA VAL A 166 6.09 -9.75 3.86
C VAL A 166 7.42 -10.24 4.44
N ALA A 167 7.86 -11.43 4.05
CA ALA A 167 9.02 -12.11 4.63
C ALA A 167 10.25 -12.17 3.71
N ALA A 168 10.05 -12.25 2.38
CA ALA A 168 11.16 -12.32 1.43
C ALA A 168 10.78 -11.85 0.03
N PHE A 169 11.81 -11.53 -0.76
CA PHE A 169 11.72 -11.16 -2.17
C PHE A 169 12.52 -12.12 -3.03
N ARG A 170 12.01 -12.47 -4.21
CA ARG A 170 12.73 -13.21 -5.25
C ARG A 170 12.98 -12.30 -6.43
N LEU A 171 14.20 -12.33 -6.94
CA LEU A 171 14.63 -11.48 -8.05
C LEU A 171 14.66 -12.24 -9.38
N ALA A 172 14.69 -11.49 -10.47
CA ALA A 172 14.77 -12.03 -11.84
C ALA A 172 16.08 -12.80 -12.12
N ASP A 173 17.15 -12.48 -11.39
CA ASP A 173 18.45 -13.17 -11.48
C ASP A 173 18.53 -14.44 -10.62
N GLY A 174 17.44 -14.79 -9.90
CA GLY A 174 17.35 -15.99 -9.08
C GLY A 174 17.74 -15.80 -7.62
N ARG A 175 18.23 -14.61 -7.21
CA ARG A 175 18.45 -14.32 -5.78
C ARG A 175 17.13 -14.36 -5.01
N ARG A 176 17.21 -14.86 -3.77
CA ARG A 176 16.18 -14.74 -2.77
C ARG A 176 16.77 -13.90 -1.64
N ILE A 177 16.07 -12.85 -1.25
CA ILE A 177 16.44 -11.94 -0.16
C ILE A 177 15.38 -12.12 0.93
N ASP A 178 15.76 -12.62 2.10
CA ASP A 178 14.87 -12.81 3.23
C ASP A 178 15.21 -11.92 4.41
N LEU A 179 14.16 -11.41 5.05
CA LEU A 179 14.33 -10.45 6.14
C LEU A 179 15.07 -11.04 7.33
N ALA A 180 14.77 -12.30 7.69
CA ALA A 180 15.37 -12.95 8.84
C ALA A 180 16.89 -13.14 8.72
N GLY A 181 17.39 -13.36 7.49
CA GLY A 181 18.80 -13.61 7.20
C GLY A 181 19.58 -12.37 6.76
N ASP A 182 18.96 -11.48 5.98
CA ASP A 182 19.67 -10.43 5.24
C ASP A 182 19.45 -9.01 5.80
N TRP A 183 18.59 -8.82 6.82
CA TRP A 183 18.26 -7.48 7.35
C TRP A 183 19.47 -6.72 7.88
N ASP A 184 20.29 -7.38 8.71
CA ASP A 184 21.45 -6.79 9.38
C ASP A 184 22.68 -6.68 8.47
N ASP A 185 22.59 -7.14 7.22
CA ASP A 185 23.69 -7.07 6.29
C ASP A 185 23.96 -5.62 5.83
N GLU A 186 25.24 -5.28 5.72
CA GLU A 186 25.70 -3.99 5.18
C GLU A 186 25.83 -4.01 3.63
N ASN A 187 25.54 -5.14 3.00
CA ASN A 187 25.58 -5.35 1.55
C ASN A 187 24.35 -4.73 0.82
N GLU A 188 24.25 -4.96 -0.49
CA GLU A 188 23.17 -4.45 -1.32
C GLU A 188 21.80 -5.03 -0.92
N GLU A 189 21.76 -6.29 -0.49
CA GLU A 189 20.55 -6.97 -0.03
C GLU A 189 19.94 -6.30 1.21
N GLY A 190 20.72 -6.08 2.26
CA GLY A 190 20.26 -5.34 3.44
C GLY A 190 19.92 -3.88 3.13
N GLN A 191 20.68 -3.23 2.23
CA GLN A 191 20.36 -1.87 1.76
C GLN A 191 19.02 -1.82 1.02
N PHE A 192 18.74 -2.82 0.19
CA PHE A 192 17.47 -2.98 -0.49
C PHE A 192 16.32 -3.20 0.50
N LEU A 193 16.48 -4.03 1.52
CA LEU A 193 15.44 -4.26 2.52
C LEU A 193 15.07 -2.96 3.26
N ARG A 194 16.05 -2.18 3.70
CA ARG A 194 15.82 -0.86 4.33
C ARG A 194 15.16 0.14 3.37
N ALA A 195 15.50 0.09 2.09
CA ALA A 195 14.86 0.92 1.07
C ALA A 195 13.41 0.47 0.77
N ALA A 196 13.16 -0.84 0.77
CA ALA A 196 11.85 -1.44 0.57
C ALA A 196 10.91 -1.07 1.73
N GLU A 197 11.38 -1.13 2.97
CA GLU A 197 10.63 -0.69 4.16
C GLU A 197 10.33 0.81 4.09
N ARG A 198 11.35 1.66 3.90
CA ARG A 198 11.16 3.11 3.83
C ARG A 198 10.19 3.51 2.71
N GLY A 199 10.27 2.85 1.56
CA GLY A 199 9.35 3.06 0.45
C GLY A 199 7.91 2.67 0.80
N ALA A 200 7.71 1.63 1.60
CA ALA A 200 6.38 1.21 2.05
C ALA A 200 5.71 2.30 2.88
N CYS A 201 6.50 3.03 3.67
CA CYS A 201 6.02 4.10 4.52
C CYS A 201 5.40 5.27 3.77
N ASP A 202 5.67 5.43 2.47
CA ASP A 202 5.02 6.44 1.64
C ASP A 202 3.58 6.11 1.29
N VAL A 203 3.20 4.82 1.35
CA VAL A 203 1.91 4.31 0.88
C VAL A 203 1.05 3.81 2.05
N PHE A 204 1.63 3.01 2.94
CA PHE A 204 0.92 2.38 4.04
C PHE A 204 0.79 3.31 5.25
N GLY A 205 -0.23 3.06 6.08
CA GLY A 205 -0.51 3.81 7.31
C GLY A 205 0.30 3.33 8.51
N THR A 206 0.69 2.06 8.51
CA THR A 206 1.60 1.44 9.47
C THR A 206 2.59 0.58 8.70
N VAL A 207 3.88 0.73 9.02
CA VAL A 207 4.95 -0.15 8.55
C VAL A 207 5.74 -0.55 9.79
N LEU A 208 5.88 -1.85 10.02
CA LEU A 208 6.75 -2.38 11.07
C LEU A 208 7.74 -3.35 10.47
N GLY A 209 8.97 -3.35 10.93
CA GLY A 209 10.02 -4.28 10.54
C GLY A 209 10.87 -4.77 11.71
N PRO A 210 12.04 -5.37 11.42
CA PRO A 210 12.86 -6.01 12.44
C PRO A 210 13.35 -5.07 13.56
N ASP A 211 13.53 -3.79 13.25
CA ASP A 211 13.98 -2.78 14.20
C ASP A 211 12.85 -2.28 15.14
N ASP A 212 11.57 -2.50 14.79
CA ASP A 212 10.45 -2.00 15.59
C ASP A 212 10.20 -2.82 16.85
N ASN A 213 10.18 -4.15 16.73
CA ASN A 213 10.00 -5.07 17.85
C ASN A 213 10.22 -6.54 17.45
N ALA A 214 10.44 -7.39 18.47
CA ALA A 214 10.70 -8.81 18.30
C ALA A 214 9.60 -9.59 17.54
N ALA A 215 8.36 -9.11 17.48
CA ALA A 215 7.30 -9.80 16.75
C ALA A 215 7.40 -9.61 15.22
N HIS A 216 8.21 -8.68 14.75
CA HIS A 216 8.43 -8.37 13.32
C HIS A 216 9.90 -8.58 12.92
N ALA A 217 10.63 -9.40 13.67
CA ALA A 217 12.05 -9.67 13.43
C ALA A 217 12.33 -10.37 12.09
N ASP A 218 11.33 -11.04 11.50
CA ASP A 218 11.46 -11.86 10.30
C ASP A 218 10.52 -11.45 9.15
N HIS A 219 9.76 -10.36 9.31
CA HIS A 219 8.84 -9.86 8.29
C HIS A 219 8.54 -8.37 8.44
N PHE A 220 8.17 -7.72 7.33
CA PHE A 220 7.52 -6.43 7.36
C PHE A 220 6.03 -6.59 7.56
N HIS A 221 5.43 -5.79 8.44
CA HIS A 221 3.98 -5.61 8.53
C HIS A 221 3.56 -4.33 7.81
N PHE A 222 2.86 -4.46 6.69
CA PHE A 222 2.30 -3.31 5.96
C PHE A 222 0.81 -3.21 6.24
N GLY A 223 0.39 -2.19 6.99
CA GLY A 223 -1.00 -1.95 7.42
C GLY A 223 -1.58 -0.64 6.89
N MET A 224 -2.88 -0.62 6.59
CA MET A 224 -3.58 0.55 6.04
C MET A 224 -3.96 1.62 7.07
N ARG A 225 -4.03 1.27 8.36
CA ARG A 225 -4.43 2.17 9.44
C ARG A 225 -3.21 2.85 10.06
N GLY A 226 -3.45 3.97 10.73
CA GLY A 226 -2.41 4.77 11.35
C GLY A 226 -1.89 5.85 10.41
N ALA A 227 -0.81 6.48 10.82
CA ALA A 227 -0.08 7.41 10.00
C ALA A 227 1.41 7.12 10.20
N SER A 228 2.08 6.68 9.14
CA SER A 228 3.53 6.43 9.09
C SER A 228 4.31 7.74 9.20
N PHE A 229 4.11 8.48 10.29
CA PHE A 229 4.93 9.62 10.68
C PHE A 229 6.23 9.05 11.26
N GLY A 230 7.32 9.10 10.50
CA GLY A 230 8.64 8.75 11.02
C GLY A 230 9.14 7.35 10.69
N CYS A 231 8.83 6.85 9.49
CA CYS A 231 9.94 6.29 8.72
C CYS A 231 10.79 7.46 8.16
#